data_AF-A0A8C0KYB2-F1
#
_entry.id   AF-A0A8C0KYB2-F1
#
_cell.length_a   1.000
_cell.length_b   1.000
_cell.length_c   1.000
_cell.angle_alpha   90.00
_cell.angle_beta   90.00
_cell.angle_gamma   90.00
#
_symmetry.space_group_name_H-M   'P 1'
#
loop_
_entity.id
_entity.type
_entity.pdbx_description
1 polymer ?
#
loop_
_entity_poly.entity_id
_entity_poly.type
_entity_poly.pdbx_seq_one_letter_code
_entity_poly.pdbx_strand_id
1 'polypeptide(L)'
;MLSPKASGTDTPGPLFPVGAEGRQGVLGDLGCQAPAARRGRGWDVVGGCDAAPEPQPGPLHSVSRNASLERVLPGFRIPRAHKTGTTIAGLVFRDGVILGADTRATNDSVVMDKNCEKIHFIAPKIYCCGAGVAADAEMTTRMAASNMELHSLSTGREPRVTTVTRLLRQTLFRYRGHVGASLLVGGVDFSGPQLYSVHPHGSYSRLPFTALGSGQDAALAVLEDRFQPNMTLEAAQELLVEAITAGILGDLGSGGSVDACVITGTGAKLLRTLSSPTKPTERPSQYYFAPGTTAVQSQTVKPLTLELLEETVQAMEVE
;
A
#
# COMPACT_ATOMS: atom_id res chain seq x y z
N MET A 1 -23.96 -20.63 57.94
CA MET A 1 -25.09 -21.44 58.43
C MET A 1 -26.16 -21.50 57.35
N LEU A 2 -26.55 -22.73 56.98
CA LEU A 2 -27.81 -23.14 56.32
C LEU A 2 -28.05 -22.77 54.84
N SER A 3 -27.73 -23.70 53.95
CA SER A 3 -28.73 -24.28 53.02
C SER A 3 -29.53 -25.37 53.79
N PRO A 4 -30.76 -25.83 53.43
CA PRO A 4 -31.02 -26.49 52.12
C PRO A 4 -32.52 -26.60 51.62
N LYS A 5 -32.68 -27.28 50.46
CA LYS A 5 -33.84 -28.05 49.89
C LYS A 5 -35.11 -27.29 49.45
N ALA A 6 -35.58 -27.35 48.20
CA ALA A 6 -36.00 -28.46 47.30
C ALA A 6 -37.39 -29.07 47.62
N SER A 7 -38.37 -28.89 46.72
CA SER A 7 -39.47 -29.84 46.43
C SER A 7 -40.05 -29.54 45.03
N GLY A 8 -40.32 -30.59 44.25
CA GLY A 8 -40.81 -30.54 42.86
C GLY A 8 -42.22 -31.11 42.70
N THR A 9 -42.50 -31.62 41.49
CA THR A 9 -43.76 -32.16 40.89
C THR A 9 -44.59 -31.08 40.16
N ASP A 10 -45.12 -31.22 38.94
CA ASP A 10 -45.21 -32.31 37.95
C ASP A 10 -45.52 -31.73 36.55
N THR A 11 -45.06 -32.40 35.49
CA THR A 11 -45.31 -32.13 34.05
C THR A 11 -46.64 -32.72 33.54
N PRO A 12 -47.15 -32.37 32.32
CA PRO A 12 -46.73 -33.10 31.10
C PRO A 12 -46.62 -32.22 29.81
N GLY A 13 -45.79 -32.68 28.85
CA GLY A 13 -45.60 -32.11 27.51
C GLY A 13 -46.76 -32.38 26.53
N PRO A 14 -46.62 -32.00 25.24
CA PRO A 14 -46.13 -32.93 24.19
C PRO A 14 -45.17 -32.26 23.18
N LEU A 15 -44.04 -32.87 22.81
CA LEU A 15 -43.80 -33.86 21.72
C LEU A 15 -43.73 -33.27 20.29
N PHE A 16 -42.53 -33.40 19.72
CA PHE A 16 -42.14 -33.23 18.31
C PHE A 16 -42.92 -34.16 17.35
N PRO A 17 -42.70 -34.00 16.04
CA PRO A 17 -42.13 -35.16 15.36
C PRO A 17 -40.88 -34.84 14.54
N VAL A 18 -39.89 -35.70 14.78
CA VAL A 18 -38.77 -36.03 13.89
C VAL A 18 -39.35 -36.91 12.78
N GLY A 19 -39.09 -36.56 11.52
CA GLY A 19 -39.37 -37.40 10.35
C GLY A 19 -38.07 -37.87 9.73
N ALA A 20 -37.73 -39.14 9.96
CA ALA A 20 -36.73 -39.88 9.21
C ALA A 20 -37.46 -40.88 8.31
N GLU A 21 -37.29 -40.76 7.00
CA GLU A 21 -37.45 -41.89 6.06
C GLU A 21 -36.37 -41.79 5.00
N GLY A 22 -35.56 -42.85 4.91
CA GLY A 22 -34.44 -42.96 4.00
C GLY A 22 -34.87 -43.20 2.56
N ARG A 23 -33.98 -42.87 1.62
CA ARG A 23 -33.90 -43.48 0.30
C ARG A 23 -32.46 -43.41 -0.21
N GLN A 24 -31.87 -44.59 -0.25
CA GLN A 24 -30.94 -45.15 -1.24
C GLN A 24 -30.06 -44.19 -2.03
N GLY A 25 -28.75 -44.43 -1.90
CA GLY A 25 -27.72 -43.78 -2.71
C GLY A 25 -27.87 -44.06 -4.20
N VAL A 26 -27.47 -43.06 -4.98
CA VAL A 26 -26.99 -43.23 -6.34
C VAL A 26 -25.69 -42.44 -6.41
N LEU A 27 -24.60 -43.20 -6.54
CA LEU A 27 -23.28 -42.73 -6.90
C LEU A 27 -23.41 -42.08 -8.30
N GLY A 28 -23.44 -40.75 -8.35
CA GLY A 28 -23.43 -39.99 -9.59
C GLY A 28 -22.01 -39.86 -10.09
N ASP A 29 -21.64 -40.76 -10.99
CA ASP A 29 -20.38 -40.85 -11.72
C ASP A 29 -20.16 -39.57 -12.56
N LEU A 30 -19.53 -38.54 -12.01
CA LEU A 30 -19.01 -37.41 -12.78
C LEU A 30 -17.63 -37.79 -13.31
N GLY A 31 -17.65 -38.51 -14.43
CA GLY A 31 -16.47 -38.92 -15.16
C GLY A 31 -15.56 -37.74 -15.51
N CYS A 32 -14.33 -37.79 -15.01
CA CYS A 32 -13.20 -37.06 -15.55
C CYS A 32 -12.93 -37.54 -16.99
N GLN A 33 -13.51 -36.88 -17.98
CA GLN A 33 -13.04 -36.99 -19.37
C GLN A 33 -11.92 -35.97 -19.59
N ALA A 34 -10.68 -36.44 -19.47
CA ALA A 34 -9.51 -35.74 -19.98
C ALA A 34 -9.57 -35.70 -21.52
N PRO A 35 -9.46 -34.54 -22.19
CA PRO A 35 -9.31 -34.52 -23.63
C PRO A 35 -7.88 -34.93 -24.00
N ALA A 36 -7.80 -35.95 -24.86
CA ALA A 36 -6.58 -36.54 -25.37
C ALA A 36 -5.71 -35.54 -26.14
N ALA A 37 -4.42 -35.56 -25.85
CA ALA A 37 -3.39 -34.85 -26.59
C ALA A 37 -3.33 -35.35 -28.04
N ARG A 38 -3.53 -34.45 -29.02
CA ARG A 38 -3.08 -34.64 -30.41
C ARG A 38 -1.92 -33.70 -30.69
N ARG A 39 -0.75 -34.30 -30.94
CA ARG A 39 0.43 -33.65 -31.52
C ARG A 39 0.14 -33.28 -32.97
N GLY A 40 0.48 -32.06 -33.36
CA GLY A 40 0.89 -31.76 -34.74
C GLY A 40 0.40 -30.44 -35.34
N ARG A 41 1.38 -29.56 -35.60
CA ARG A 41 1.49 -28.55 -36.67
C ARG A 41 1.05 -27.11 -36.37
N GLY A 42 2.01 -26.20 -36.59
CA GLY A 42 1.79 -24.82 -37.05
C GLY A 42 1.60 -23.77 -35.95
N TRP A 43 2.64 -22.98 -35.66
CA TRP A 43 2.49 -21.71 -34.95
C TRP A 43 2.31 -20.62 -36.01
N ASP A 44 1.07 -20.41 -36.45
CA ASP A 44 0.69 -19.20 -37.17
C ASP A 44 0.30 -18.13 -36.13
N VAL A 45 1.15 -17.12 -35.99
CA VAL A 45 1.00 -16.00 -35.05
C VAL A 45 0.11 -14.94 -35.69
N VAL A 46 -1.21 -15.15 -35.70
CA VAL A 46 -2.21 -14.08 -35.89
C VAL A 46 -3.46 -14.42 -35.09
N GLY A 47 -3.50 -14.01 -33.83
CA GLY A 47 -4.68 -14.15 -32.96
C GLY A 47 -4.65 -13.07 -31.90
N GLY A 48 -5.61 -12.15 -31.96
CA GLY A 48 -5.76 -11.06 -31.01
C GLY A 48 -5.92 -11.59 -29.58
N CYS A 49 -5.48 -10.79 -28.63
CA CYS A 49 -5.56 -11.08 -27.21
C CYS A 49 -7.05 -11.09 -26.79
N ASP A 50 -7.70 -12.26 -26.89
CA ASP A 50 -9.04 -12.44 -26.36
C ASP A 50 -8.99 -12.25 -24.84
N ALA A 51 -9.78 -11.28 -24.38
CA ALA A 51 -9.86 -10.88 -22.99
C ALA A 51 -10.21 -12.10 -22.11
N ALA A 52 -9.49 -12.24 -21.00
CA ALA A 52 -9.79 -13.26 -19.99
C ALA A 52 -11.27 -13.16 -19.56
N PRO A 53 -11.97 -14.29 -19.36
CA PRO A 53 -13.36 -14.28 -18.96
C PRO A 53 -13.53 -13.56 -17.62
N GLU A 54 -14.45 -12.60 -17.56
CA GLU A 54 -14.74 -11.83 -16.35
C GLU A 54 -15.17 -12.75 -15.19
N PRO A 55 -14.72 -12.48 -13.96
CA PRO A 55 -15.14 -13.25 -12.79
C PRO A 55 -16.64 -13.09 -12.56
N GLN A 56 -17.34 -14.19 -12.30
CA GLN A 56 -18.79 -14.17 -12.08
C GLN A 56 -19.15 -13.33 -10.85
N PRO A 57 -20.16 -12.44 -10.95
CA PRO A 57 -20.50 -11.54 -9.86
C PRO A 57 -21.14 -12.31 -8.69
N GLY A 58 -20.50 -12.24 -7.53
CA GLY A 58 -21.06 -12.75 -6.28
C GLY A 58 -22.31 -11.97 -5.81
N PRO A 59 -22.97 -12.41 -4.72
CA PRO A 59 -24.32 -11.98 -4.33
C PRO A 59 -24.42 -10.59 -3.69
N LEU A 60 -23.48 -9.67 -3.97
CA LEU A 60 -23.53 -8.32 -3.42
C LEU A 60 -24.43 -7.41 -4.28
N HIS A 61 -25.44 -6.82 -3.65
CA HIS A 61 -26.40 -5.87 -4.22
C HIS A 61 -25.74 -4.68 -4.96
N SER A 62 -24.53 -4.28 -4.56
CA SER A 62 -23.75 -3.21 -5.22
C SER A 62 -23.29 -3.58 -6.63
N VAL A 63 -22.95 -4.85 -6.88
CA VAL A 63 -22.48 -5.34 -8.19
C VAL A 63 -23.65 -5.40 -9.18
N SER A 64 -24.78 -5.95 -8.73
CA SER A 64 -26.02 -5.96 -9.51
C SER A 64 -26.51 -4.55 -9.85
N ARG A 65 -26.46 -3.63 -8.87
CA ARG A 65 -26.80 -2.22 -9.07
C ARG A 65 -25.88 -1.55 -10.10
N ASN A 66 -24.56 -1.71 -9.99
CA ASN A 66 -23.63 -1.09 -10.92
C ASN A 66 -23.80 -1.65 -12.35
N ALA A 67 -24.01 -2.97 -12.49
CA ALA A 67 -24.32 -3.60 -13.77
C ALA A 67 -25.66 -3.12 -14.36
N SER A 68 -26.67 -2.86 -13.52
CA SER A 68 -27.93 -2.27 -13.99
C SER A 68 -27.77 -0.82 -14.45
N LEU A 69 -26.91 -0.04 -13.79
CA LEU A 69 -26.64 1.35 -14.15
C LEU A 69 -25.89 1.47 -15.48
N GLU A 70 -24.94 0.56 -15.76
CA GLU A 70 -24.28 0.50 -17.07
C GLU A 70 -25.25 0.19 -18.21
N ARG A 71 -26.28 -0.63 -17.97
CA ARG A 71 -27.30 -0.93 -18.98
C ARG A 71 -28.30 0.20 -19.20
N VAL A 72 -28.65 0.93 -18.14
CA VAL A 72 -29.72 1.95 -18.18
C VAL A 72 -29.20 3.32 -18.63
N LEU A 73 -27.93 3.63 -18.39
CA LEU A 73 -27.35 4.93 -18.70
C LEU A 73 -26.30 4.82 -19.82
N PRO A 74 -26.66 5.13 -21.09
CA PRO A 74 -25.69 5.15 -22.18
C PRO A 74 -24.62 6.20 -21.89
N GLY A 75 -23.38 5.74 -21.64
CA GLY A 75 -22.23 6.59 -21.31
C GLY A 75 -21.76 6.51 -19.85
N PHE A 76 -22.49 5.81 -18.96
CA PHE A 76 -22.02 5.54 -17.60
C PHE A 76 -20.88 4.52 -17.65
N ARG A 77 -19.64 4.99 -17.49
CA ARG A 77 -18.46 4.12 -17.33
C ARG A 77 -18.20 3.93 -15.84
N ILE A 78 -18.07 2.68 -15.40
CA ILE A 78 -17.58 2.40 -14.05
C ILE A 78 -16.23 3.11 -13.87
N PRO A 79 -16.03 3.86 -12.76
CA PRO A 79 -14.74 4.46 -12.45
C PRO A 79 -13.68 3.37 -12.44
N ARG A 80 -12.70 3.46 -13.35
CA ARG A 80 -11.57 2.53 -13.33
C ARG A 80 -10.66 2.91 -12.17
N ALA A 81 -10.17 1.92 -11.44
CA ALA A 81 -9.11 2.14 -10.48
C ALA A 81 -7.90 2.72 -11.23
N HIS A 82 -7.51 3.96 -10.92
CA HIS A 82 -6.29 4.55 -11.46
C HIS A 82 -5.10 3.78 -10.91
N LYS A 83 -4.42 3.05 -11.79
CA LYS A 83 -3.14 2.41 -11.48
C LYS A 83 -2.05 3.47 -11.60
N THR A 84 -1.79 4.19 -10.52
CA THR A 84 -0.59 5.03 -10.41
C THR A 84 0.60 4.09 -10.24
N GLY A 85 1.49 4.10 -11.22
CA GLY A 85 2.66 3.23 -11.27
C GLY A 85 3.52 3.32 -10.02
N THR A 86 3.41 2.35 -9.11
CA THR A 86 4.05 2.34 -7.78
C THR A 86 4.00 0.94 -7.19
N THR A 87 5.07 0.53 -6.53
CA THR A 87 5.11 -0.69 -5.73
C THR A 87 5.62 -0.37 -4.33
N ILE A 88 4.77 -0.61 -3.35
CA ILE A 88 5.13 -0.54 -1.93
C ILE A 88 4.90 -1.90 -1.30
N ALA A 89 5.77 -2.28 -0.38
CA ALA A 89 5.65 -3.53 0.37
C ALA A 89 6.09 -3.33 1.82
N GLY A 90 5.67 -4.21 2.69
CA GLY A 90 6.14 -4.23 4.06
C GLY A 90 6.01 -5.61 4.65
N LEU A 91 6.85 -5.89 5.64
CA LEU A 91 6.83 -7.14 6.38
C LEU A 91 7.25 -6.92 7.84
N VAL A 92 6.75 -7.78 8.70
CA VAL A 92 7.03 -7.84 10.12
C VAL A 92 8.14 -8.87 10.35
N PHE A 93 9.19 -8.48 11.05
CA PHE A 93 10.29 -9.35 11.46
C PHE A 93 10.36 -9.41 12.98
N ARG A 94 11.30 -10.20 13.54
CA ARG A 94 11.32 -10.49 14.99
C ARG A 94 11.34 -9.24 15.87
N ASP A 95 12.17 -8.26 15.51
CA ASP A 95 12.47 -7.10 16.36
C ASP A 95 11.75 -5.82 15.90
N GLY A 96 10.91 -5.89 14.86
CA GLY A 96 10.33 -4.68 14.26
C GLY A 96 9.53 -4.90 12.97
N VAL A 97 9.33 -3.80 12.23
CA VAL A 97 8.72 -3.80 10.89
C VAL A 97 9.65 -3.14 9.90
N ILE A 98 9.63 -3.61 8.65
CA ILE A 98 10.34 -2.97 7.55
C ILE A 98 9.35 -2.63 6.44
N LEU A 99 9.45 -1.39 5.95
CA LEU A 99 8.65 -0.86 4.85
C LEU A 99 9.56 -0.60 3.66
N GLY A 100 9.09 -0.90 2.46
CA GLY A 100 9.82 -0.71 1.20
C GLY A 100 8.97 0.00 0.16
N ALA A 101 9.62 0.81 -0.65
CA ALA A 101 8.99 1.51 -1.76
C ALA A 101 9.96 1.69 -2.92
N ASP A 102 9.42 1.74 -4.14
CA ASP A 102 10.16 2.18 -5.32
C ASP A 102 10.16 3.72 -5.45
N THR A 103 11.16 4.30 -6.11
CA THR A 103 11.30 5.77 -6.18
C THR A 103 10.72 6.42 -7.44
N ARG A 104 10.12 5.65 -8.36
CA ARG A 104 9.53 6.20 -9.59
C ARG A 104 8.16 6.81 -9.34
N ALA A 105 7.91 8.01 -9.88
CA ALA A 105 6.58 8.58 -10.02
C ALA A 105 6.24 8.78 -11.50
N THR A 106 5.07 8.29 -11.90
CA THR A 106 4.56 8.39 -13.27
C THR A 106 3.35 9.30 -13.32
N ASN A 107 3.21 10.04 -14.43
CA ASN A 107 1.96 10.66 -14.82
C ASN A 107 1.50 9.95 -16.09
N ASP A 108 0.57 9.03 -15.90
CA ASP A 108 0.11 8.09 -16.90
C ASP A 108 1.26 7.33 -17.59
N SER A 109 1.63 7.73 -18.81
CA SER A 109 2.63 7.02 -19.62
C SER A 109 4.06 7.54 -19.44
N VAL A 110 4.27 8.66 -18.73
CA VAL A 110 5.57 9.32 -18.64
C VAL A 110 6.09 9.31 -17.21
N VAL A 111 7.37 8.98 -17.05
CA VAL A 111 8.08 9.10 -15.75
C VAL A 111 8.34 10.58 -15.48
N MET A 112 7.68 11.11 -14.45
CA MET A 112 7.83 12.51 -14.03
C MET A 112 8.98 12.68 -13.04
N ASP A 113 9.14 11.73 -12.13
CA ASP A 113 10.23 11.74 -11.17
C ASP A 113 10.85 10.33 -11.06
N LYS A 114 12.18 10.30 -10.97
CA LYS A 114 12.96 9.07 -10.81
C LYS A 114 13.31 8.82 -9.33
N ASN A 115 13.27 9.86 -8.49
CA ASN A 115 13.71 9.81 -7.10
C ASN A 115 12.66 10.41 -6.14
N CYS A 116 11.41 9.99 -6.30
CA CYS A 116 10.28 10.39 -5.48
C CYS A 116 10.22 9.57 -4.18
N GLU A 117 9.93 10.23 -3.07
CA GLU A 117 9.73 9.58 -1.78
C GLU A 117 8.29 9.14 -1.58
N LYS A 118 8.10 7.89 -1.14
CA LYS A 118 6.78 7.35 -0.83
C LYS A 118 6.62 6.93 0.63
N ILE A 119 7.71 6.88 1.39
CA ILE A 119 7.70 6.55 2.81
C ILE A 119 7.58 7.86 3.59
N HIS A 120 6.40 8.12 4.13
CA HIS A 120 6.08 9.33 4.86
C HIS A 120 6.24 9.13 6.37
N PHE A 121 6.73 10.16 7.04
CA PHE A 121 6.81 10.23 8.49
C PHE A 121 5.43 10.52 9.10
N ILE A 122 5.04 9.76 10.12
CA ILE A 122 3.84 10.02 10.93
C ILE A 122 4.21 10.34 12.38
N ALA A 123 5.04 9.50 12.98
CA ALA A 123 5.53 9.65 14.35
C ALA A 123 6.92 8.99 14.47
N PRO A 124 7.69 9.24 15.56
CA PRO A 124 9.06 8.74 15.69
C PRO A 124 9.26 7.21 15.46
N LYS A 125 8.24 6.40 15.78
CA LYS A 125 8.24 4.94 15.58
C LYS A 125 7.14 4.44 14.63
N ILE A 126 6.55 5.34 13.83
CA ILE A 126 5.45 5.01 12.90
C ILE A 126 5.68 5.73 11.56
N TYR A 127 5.74 4.95 10.50
CA TYR A 127 5.81 5.44 9.13
C TYR A 127 4.67 4.89 8.30
N CYS A 128 4.41 5.56 7.19
CA CYS A 128 3.35 5.19 6.26
C CYS A 128 3.86 5.25 4.82
N CYS A 129 3.71 4.18 4.05
CA CYS A 129 3.93 4.24 2.61
C CYS A 129 2.65 4.67 1.89
N GLY A 130 2.80 5.58 0.93
CA GLY A 130 1.72 6.01 0.03
C GLY A 130 1.73 5.27 -1.30
N ALA A 131 0.57 4.80 -1.72
CA ALA A 131 0.28 4.32 -3.08
C ALA A 131 -1.08 4.85 -3.55
N GLY A 132 -1.38 4.68 -4.84
CA GLY A 132 -2.56 5.28 -5.45
C GLY A 132 -2.32 6.74 -5.80
N VAL A 133 -3.31 7.61 -5.61
CA VAL A 133 -3.18 9.02 -6.00
C VAL A 133 -2.15 9.70 -5.08
N ALA A 134 -1.04 10.17 -5.66
CA ALA A 134 0.11 10.66 -4.88
C ALA A 134 -0.25 11.83 -3.95
N ALA A 135 -0.93 12.85 -4.49
CA ALA A 135 -1.34 14.04 -3.72
C ALA A 135 -2.32 13.69 -2.59
N ASP A 136 -3.22 12.74 -2.81
CA ASP A 136 -4.17 12.27 -1.80
C ASP A 136 -3.45 11.56 -0.66
N ALA A 137 -2.46 10.70 -0.98
CA ALA A 137 -1.65 10.02 0.02
C ALA A 137 -0.81 11.01 0.84
N GLU A 138 -0.19 11.99 0.19
CA GLU A 138 0.63 13.01 0.86
C GLU A 138 -0.21 13.87 1.81
N MET A 139 -1.35 14.40 1.34
CA MET A 139 -2.20 15.25 2.18
C MET A 139 -2.85 14.46 3.32
N THR A 140 -3.28 13.22 3.06
CA THR A 140 -3.89 12.36 4.07
C THR A 140 -2.88 11.98 5.16
N THR A 141 -1.65 11.63 4.77
CA THR A 141 -0.58 11.27 5.73
C THR A 141 -0.12 12.49 6.51
N ARG A 142 0.04 13.67 5.88
CA ARG A 142 0.41 14.92 6.55
C ARG A 142 -0.63 15.36 7.58
N MET A 143 -1.92 15.26 7.24
CA MET A 143 -3.01 15.54 8.18
C MET A 143 -2.99 14.55 9.36
N ALA A 144 -2.75 13.26 9.08
CA ALA A 144 -2.65 12.26 10.14
C ALA A 144 -1.46 12.51 11.06
N ALA A 145 -0.28 12.83 10.50
CA ALA A 145 0.92 13.17 11.25
C ALA A 145 0.71 14.35 12.21
N SER A 146 0.12 15.45 11.71
CA SER A 146 -0.19 16.62 12.55
C SER A 146 -1.12 16.29 13.72
N ASN A 147 -2.17 15.49 13.48
CA ASN A 147 -3.07 15.04 14.54
C ASN A 147 -2.39 14.11 15.54
N MET A 148 -1.46 13.25 15.09
CA MET A 148 -0.68 12.39 15.97
C MET A 148 0.31 13.16 16.82
N GLU A 149 0.93 14.20 16.26
CA GLU A 149 1.80 15.10 17.01
C GLU A 149 1.02 15.80 18.13
N LEU A 150 -0.12 16.41 17.82
CA LEU A 150 -1.01 17.02 18.80
C LEU A 150 -1.47 16.03 19.88
N HIS A 151 -1.83 14.81 19.47
CA HIS A 151 -2.22 13.76 20.41
C HIS A 151 -1.07 13.33 21.32
N SER A 152 0.14 13.20 20.79
CA SER A 152 1.32 12.81 21.57
C SER A 152 1.71 13.89 22.58
N LEU A 153 1.66 15.17 22.19
CA LEU A 153 1.92 16.31 23.07
C LEU A 153 0.86 16.43 24.18
N SER A 154 -0.42 16.19 23.85
CA SER A 154 -1.50 16.25 24.84
C SER A 154 -1.46 15.10 25.84
N THR A 155 -1.09 13.89 25.39
CA THR A 155 -1.06 12.70 26.26
C THR A 155 0.26 12.51 26.99
N GLY A 156 1.34 13.13 26.51
CA GLY A 156 2.70 12.91 26.99
C GLY A 156 3.18 11.47 26.77
N ARG A 157 2.60 10.75 25.80
CA ARG A 157 2.87 9.32 25.55
C ARG A 157 3.12 9.06 24.06
N GLU A 158 3.84 7.97 23.79
CA GLU A 158 4.07 7.52 22.42
C GLU A 158 2.74 7.13 21.74
N PRO A 159 2.50 7.59 20.50
CA PRO A 159 1.27 7.26 19.76
C PRO A 159 1.25 5.78 19.38
N ARG A 160 0.04 5.20 19.31
CA ARG A 160 -0.16 3.79 18.92
C ARG A 160 -0.44 3.66 17.42
N VAL A 161 0.06 2.60 16.80
CA VAL A 161 -0.18 2.29 15.37
C VAL A 161 -1.68 2.12 15.07
N THR A 162 -2.43 1.55 16.02
CA THR A 162 -3.88 1.42 15.95
C THR A 162 -4.61 2.76 15.88
N THR A 163 -4.13 3.79 16.60
CA THR A 163 -4.71 5.14 16.57
C THR A 163 -4.55 5.77 15.20
N VAL A 164 -3.35 5.66 14.61
CA VAL A 164 -3.04 6.14 13.25
C VAL A 164 -3.96 5.47 12.23
N THR A 165 -4.01 4.14 12.26
CA THR A 165 -4.83 3.34 11.33
C THR A 165 -6.31 3.68 11.45
N ARG A 166 -6.80 3.92 12.67
CA ARG A 166 -8.19 4.32 12.93
C ARG A 166 -8.49 5.71 12.36
N LEU A 167 -7.61 6.67 12.53
CA LEU A 167 -7.77 8.02 12.00
C LEU A 167 -7.81 8.00 10.46
N LEU A 168 -6.87 7.29 9.84
CA LEU A 168 -6.78 7.17 8.39
C LEU A 168 -8.03 6.52 7.79
N ARG A 169 -8.44 5.35 8.31
CA ARG A 169 -9.62 4.66 7.77
C ARG A 169 -10.91 5.48 7.93
N GLN A 170 -11.08 6.20 9.05
CA GLN A 170 -12.27 7.03 9.28
C GLN A 170 -12.30 8.22 8.34
N THR A 171 -11.14 8.83 8.08
CA THR A 171 -10.99 9.92 7.11
C THR A 171 -11.33 9.43 5.70
N LEU A 172 -10.73 8.32 5.26
CA LEU A 172 -10.98 7.76 3.93
C LEU A 172 -12.44 7.31 3.75
N PHE A 173 -13.02 6.68 4.77
CA PHE A 173 -14.42 6.27 4.76
C PHE A 173 -15.38 7.47 4.69
N ARG A 174 -15.04 8.60 5.34
CA ARG A 174 -15.82 9.85 5.26
C ARG A 174 -15.93 10.35 3.82
N TYR A 175 -14.88 10.20 3.03
CA TYR A 175 -14.85 10.54 1.62
C TYR A 175 -15.38 9.44 0.70
N ARG A 176 -15.91 8.33 1.24
CA ARG A 176 -16.53 7.22 0.49
C ARG A 176 -15.67 6.67 -0.66
N GLY A 177 -14.34 6.74 -0.53
CA GLY A 177 -13.39 6.29 -1.55
C GLY A 177 -13.14 7.27 -2.71
N HIS A 178 -13.57 8.53 -2.63
CA HIS A 178 -13.17 9.57 -3.58
C HIS A 178 -11.69 9.96 -3.45
N VAL A 179 -11.14 9.84 -2.23
CA VAL A 179 -9.72 10.01 -1.96
C VAL A 179 -9.02 8.68 -2.29
N GLY A 180 -8.22 8.67 -3.35
CA GLY A 180 -7.61 7.48 -3.94
C GLY A 180 -6.32 7.01 -3.25
N ALA A 181 -6.18 7.25 -1.95
CA ALA A 181 -4.98 6.90 -1.19
C ALA A 181 -5.05 5.45 -0.70
N SER A 182 -4.08 4.64 -1.12
CA SER A 182 -3.81 3.32 -0.55
C SER A 182 -2.59 3.43 0.34
N LEU A 183 -2.74 3.09 1.61
CA LEU A 183 -1.73 3.37 2.64
C LEU A 183 -1.27 2.08 3.30
N LEU A 184 0.04 1.96 3.49
CA LEU A 184 0.65 0.89 4.28
C LEU A 184 1.25 1.50 5.54
N VAL A 185 0.64 1.24 6.69
CA VAL A 185 1.04 1.81 7.97
C VAL A 185 1.83 0.77 8.75
N GLY A 186 3.09 1.08 9.06
CA GLY A 186 3.97 0.23 9.84
C GLY A 186 4.54 1.00 11.03
N GLY A 187 4.55 0.36 12.19
CA GLY A 187 5.23 0.92 13.35
C GLY A 187 5.42 -0.09 14.46
N VAL A 188 6.17 0.35 15.48
CA VAL A 188 6.38 -0.41 16.70
C VAL A 188 5.78 0.38 17.85
N ASP A 189 4.80 -0.21 18.53
CA ASP A 189 4.24 0.33 19.76
C ASP A 189 4.62 -0.56 20.96
N PHE A 190 4.16 -0.19 22.16
CA PHE A 190 4.39 -0.99 23.37
C PHE A 190 3.87 -2.44 23.27
N SER A 191 2.85 -2.69 22.44
CA SER A 191 2.31 -4.04 22.24
C SER A 191 3.12 -4.87 21.24
N GLY A 192 4.00 -4.22 20.46
CA GLY A 192 4.91 -4.87 19.53
C GLY A 192 4.84 -4.28 18.12
N PRO A 193 5.50 -4.94 17.15
CA PRO A 193 5.48 -4.54 15.76
C PRO A 193 4.10 -4.81 15.14
N GLN A 194 3.56 -3.81 14.44
CA GLN A 194 2.27 -3.92 13.76
C GLN A 194 2.35 -3.33 12.35
N LEU A 195 1.75 -4.05 11.40
CA LEU A 195 1.64 -3.65 10.00
C LEU A 195 0.17 -3.72 9.57
N TYR A 196 -0.32 -2.63 8.98
CA TYR A 196 -1.69 -2.51 8.50
C TYR A 196 -1.72 -2.02 7.06
N SER A 197 -2.50 -2.68 6.21
CA SER A 197 -2.93 -2.14 4.94
C SER A 197 -4.24 -1.37 5.13
N VAL A 198 -4.34 -0.17 4.55
CA VAL A 198 -5.56 0.64 4.52
C VAL A 198 -5.86 0.97 3.05
N HIS A 199 -7.01 0.49 2.58
CA HIS A 199 -7.44 0.73 1.21
C HIS A 199 -8.30 2.01 1.10
N PRO A 200 -8.47 2.59 -0.10
CA PRO A 200 -9.15 3.88 -0.31
C PRO A 200 -10.58 3.95 0.26
N HIS A 201 -11.28 2.81 0.31
CA HIS A 201 -12.65 2.73 0.85
C HIS A 201 -12.72 2.69 2.38
N GLY A 202 -11.58 2.71 3.08
CA GLY A 202 -11.50 2.64 4.54
C GLY A 202 -11.53 1.22 5.12
N SER A 203 -11.46 0.18 4.27
CA SER A 203 -11.17 -1.18 4.73
C SER A 203 -9.71 -1.28 5.16
N TYR A 204 -9.46 -2.02 6.23
CA TYR A 204 -8.10 -2.22 6.74
C TYR A 204 -7.91 -3.66 7.17
N SER A 205 -6.68 -4.16 7.03
CA SER A 205 -6.29 -5.51 7.42
C SER A 205 -4.96 -5.47 8.17
N ARG A 206 -4.83 -6.30 9.20
CA ARG A 206 -3.56 -6.50 9.91
C ARG A 206 -2.91 -7.77 9.39
N LEU A 207 -1.72 -7.65 8.84
CA LEU A 207 -1.05 -8.73 8.11
C LEU A 207 0.45 -8.78 8.49
N PRO A 208 1.09 -9.97 8.47
CA PRO A 208 2.52 -10.08 8.71
C PRO A 208 3.35 -9.50 7.56
N PHE A 209 2.83 -9.54 6.33
CA PHE A 209 3.40 -8.89 5.16
C PHE A 209 2.27 -8.49 4.21
N THR A 210 2.52 -7.51 3.35
CA THR A 210 1.59 -7.10 2.30
C THR A 210 2.33 -6.22 1.28
N ALA A 211 1.82 -6.18 0.05
CA ALA A 211 2.21 -5.18 -0.93
C ALA A 211 0.98 -4.45 -1.46
N LEU A 212 1.17 -3.22 -1.93
CA LEU A 212 0.13 -2.39 -2.55
C LEU A 212 0.71 -1.65 -3.76
N GLY A 213 -0.19 -1.23 -4.66
CA GLY A 213 0.15 -0.48 -5.86
C GLY A 213 0.04 -1.33 -7.13
N SER A 214 0.55 -0.82 -8.25
CA SER A 214 0.44 -1.49 -9.55
C SER A 214 1.28 -2.76 -9.64
N GLY A 215 2.49 -2.78 -9.06
CA GLY A 215 3.37 -3.95 -9.04
C GLY A 215 3.20 -4.85 -7.81
N GLN A 216 2.08 -4.71 -7.08
CA GLN A 216 1.80 -5.51 -5.88
C GLN A 216 1.79 -7.02 -6.16
N ASP A 217 1.36 -7.43 -7.36
CA ASP A 217 1.20 -8.84 -7.70
C ASP A 217 2.57 -9.54 -7.77
N ALA A 218 3.56 -8.89 -8.37
CA ALA A 218 4.94 -9.38 -8.44
C ALA A 218 5.62 -9.38 -7.06
N ALA A 219 5.39 -8.34 -6.26
CA ALA A 219 5.93 -8.26 -4.91
C ALA A 219 5.33 -9.33 -3.98
N LEU A 220 4.01 -9.56 -4.06
CA LEU A 220 3.34 -10.62 -3.28
C LEU A 220 3.83 -12.00 -3.68
N ALA A 221 4.09 -12.27 -4.95
CA ALA A 221 4.60 -13.58 -5.39
C ALA A 221 5.93 -13.95 -4.69
N VAL A 222 6.84 -12.98 -4.52
CA VAL A 222 8.11 -13.19 -3.81
C VAL A 222 7.90 -13.32 -2.30
N LEU A 223 7.05 -12.47 -1.73
CA LEU A 223 6.76 -12.50 -0.30
C LEU A 223 6.10 -13.83 0.10
N GLU A 224 5.13 -14.33 -0.65
CA GLU A 224 4.45 -15.59 -0.35
C GLU A 224 5.39 -16.81 -0.47
N ASP A 225 6.34 -16.80 -1.41
CA ASP A 225 7.28 -17.90 -1.61
C ASP A 225 8.34 -18.00 -0.49
N ARG A 226 8.88 -16.86 -0.04
CA ARG A 226 10.10 -16.81 0.78
C ARG A 226 9.89 -16.31 2.21
N PHE A 227 8.72 -15.79 2.55
CA PHE A 227 8.47 -15.26 3.88
C PHE A 227 8.52 -16.35 4.96
N GLN A 228 9.17 -16.02 6.07
CA GLN A 228 9.17 -16.85 7.27
C GLN A 228 8.76 -16.02 8.49
N PRO A 229 8.05 -16.61 9.46
CA PRO A 229 7.76 -15.93 10.70
C PRO A 229 9.05 -15.67 11.49
N ASN A 230 9.16 -14.50 12.13
CA ASN A 230 10.28 -14.12 13.00
C ASN A 230 11.67 -14.11 12.33
N MET A 231 11.76 -13.64 11.08
CA MET A 231 13.03 -13.44 10.39
C MET A 231 13.96 -12.47 11.12
N THR A 232 15.26 -12.60 10.86
CA THR A 232 16.27 -11.62 11.26
C THR A 232 16.14 -10.35 10.42
N LEU A 233 16.67 -9.23 10.91
CA LEU A 233 16.63 -7.95 10.21
C LEU A 233 17.32 -8.01 8.84
N GLU A 234 18.46 -8.70 8.74
CA GLU A 234 19.21 -8.83 7.48
C GLU A 234 18.42 -9.64 6.44
N ALA A 235 17.89 -10.80 6.83
CA ALA A 235 17.06 -11.62 5.93
C ALA A 235 15.77 -10.89 5.52
N ALA A 236 15.18 -10.10 6.44
CA ALA A 236 14.04 -9.26 6.15
C ALA A 236 14.36 -8.14 5.14
N GLN A 237 15.55 -7.53 5.23
CA GLN A 237 16.01 -6.53 4.26
C GLN A 237 16.24 -7.13 2.87
N GLU A 238 16.90 -8.27 2.80
CA GLU A 238 17.14 -8.99 1.54
C GLU A 238 15.81 -9.35 0.87
N LEU A 239 14.90 -9.97 1.63
CA LEU A 239 13.57 -10.33 1.12
C LEU A 239 12.77 -9.11 0.62
N LEU A 240 12.83 -7.99 1.34
CA LEU A 240 12.17 -6.77 0.92
C LEU A 240 12.76 -6.21 -0.38
N VAL A 241 14.08 -6.21 -0.52
CA VAL A 241 14.76 -5.76 -1.74
C VAL A 241 14.35 -6.64 -2.91
N GLU A 242 14.31 -7.97 -2.73
CA GLU A 242 13.86 -8.90 -3.78
C GLU A 242 12.40 -8.65 -4.19
N ALA A 243 11.50 -8.46 -3.21
CA ALA A 243 10.08 -8.21 -3.47
C ALA A 243 9.85 -6.92 -4.25
N ILE A 244 10.47 -5.80 -3.85
CA ILE A 244 10.36 -4.53 -4.58
C ILE A 244 11.06 -4.63 -5.94
N THR A 245 12.20 -5.32 -6.03
CA THR A 245 12.91 -5.51 -7.31
C THR A 245 12.06 -6.30 -8.31
N ALA A 246 11.32 -7.31 -7.86
CA ALA A 246 10.35 -8.02 -8.70
C ALA A 246 9.24 -7.08 -9.20
N GLY A 247 8.75 -6.18 -8.35
CA GLY A 247 7.82 -5.12 -8.76
C GLY A 247 8.44 -4.15 -9.79
N ILE A 248 9.68 -3.71 -9.58
CA ILE A 248 10.40 -2.81 -10.49
C ILE A 248 10.60 -3.43 -11.88
N LEU A 249 10.95 -4.71 -11.95
CA LEU A 249 11.21 -5.40 -13.21
C LEU A 249 9.94 -5.94 -13.87
N GLY A 250 8.91 -6.24 -13.08
CA GLY A 250 7.64 -6.82 -13.54
C GLY A 250 6.53 -5.81 -13.86
N ASP A 251 6.64 -4.56 -13.41
CA ASP A 251 5.65 -3.50 -13.65
C ASP A 251 6.29 -2.29 -14.35
N LEU A 252 5.57 -1.72 -15.32
CA LEU A 252 6.01 -0.55 -16.09
C LEU A 252 5.99 0.73 -15.25
N GLY A 253 4.96 0.83 -14.41
CA GLY A 253 4.71 2.00 -13.59
C GLY A 253 5.71 2.15 -12.44
N SER A 254 6.29 1.04 -12.01
CA SER A 254 7.24 0.98 -10.90
C SER A 254 8.68 1.04 -11.40
N GLY A 255 9.60 1.57 -10.59
CA GLY A 255 11.02 1.59 -10.95
C GLY A 255 11.89 2.55 -10.16
N GLY A 256 13.10 2.78 -10.67
CA GLY A 256 14.09 3.60 -9.99
C GLY A 256 14.87 2.78 -8.97
N SER A 257 15.07 3.35 -7.79
CA SER A 257 15.74 2.73 -6.66
C SER A 257 14.73 2.11 -5.69
N VAL A 258 15.24 1.30 -4.77
CA VAL A 258 14.48 0.75 -3.63
C VAL A 258 14.83 1.55 -2.39
N ASP A 259 13.84 2.19 -1.78
CA ASP A 259 13.94 2.78 -0.46
C ASP A 259 13.40 1.80 0.59
N ALA A 260 14.06 1.72 1.74
CA ALA A 260 13.63 0.90 2.86
C ALA A 260 13.61 1.72 4.15
N CYS A 261 12.63 1.45 5.02
CA CYS A 261 12.55 2.03 6.36
C CYS A 261 12.45 0.90 7.37
N VAL A 262 13.47 0.81 8.23
CA VAL A 262 13.53 -0.17 9.32
C VAL A 262 13.05 0.51 10.59
N ILE A 263 12.04 -0.07 11.23
CA ILE A 263 11.45 0.46 12.46
C ILE A 263 11.56 -0.62 13.53
N THR A 264 12.30 -0.32 14.60
CA THR A 264 12.48 -1.19 15.77
C THR A 264 11.99 -0.48 17.03
N GLY A 265 12.03 -1.17 18.17
CA GLY A 265 11.67 -0.57 19.46
C GLY A 265 12.54 0.62 19.87
N THR A 266 13.78 0.70 19.37
CA THR A 266 14.72 1.80 19.67
C THR A 266 14.46 3.05 18.85
N GLY A 267 13.93 2.91 17.62
CA GLY A 267 13.65 4.02 16.73
C GLY A 267 13.45 3.57 15.29
N ALA A 268 13.42 4.54 14.38
CA ALA A 268 13.29 4.29 12.95
C ALA A 268 14.53 4.77 12.19
N LYS A 269 14.93 4.00 11.18
CA LYS A 269 16.03 4.32 10.28
C LYS A 269 15.54 4.25 8.84
N LEU A 270 15.51 5.42 8.19
CA LEU A 270 15.23 5.52 6.76
C LEU A 270 16.52 5.27 5.97
N LEU A 271 16.50 4.28 5.08
CA LEU A 271 17.58 3.90 4.18
C LEU A 271 17.14 4.27 2.76
N ARG A 272 17.58 5.45 2.30
CA ARG A 272 17.37 5.88 0.92
C ARG A 272 18.30 5.12 -0.02
N THR A 273 17.77 4.64 -1.13
CA THR A 273 18.51 3.92 -2.17
C THR A 273 19.30 2.74 -1.60
N LEU A 274 18.59 1.81 -0.97
CA LEU A 274 19.16 0.56 -0.48
C LEU A 274 19.68 -0.31 -1.64
N SER A 275 18.93 -0.33 -2.75
CA SER A 275 19.30 -1.03 -3.98
C SER A 275 18.94 -0.18 -5.19
N SER A 276 19.77 -0.23 -6.24
CA SER A 276 19.52 0.42 -7.51
C SER A 276 19.63 -0.61 -8.63
N PRO A 277 18.54 -1.28 -9.02
CA PRO A 277 18.58 -2.31 -10.05
C PRO A 277 18.99 -1.75 -11.42
N THR A 278 18.68 -0.47 -11.68
CA THR A 278 19.10 0.22 -12.90
C THR A 278 20.35 1.07 -12.60
N LYS A 279 21.43 0.85 -13.35
CA LYS A 279 22.60 1.75 -13.30
C LYS A 279 22.36 2.97 -14.20
N PRO A 280 22.57 4.20 -13.70
CA PRO A 280 22.52 5.39 -14.56
C PRO A 280 23.52 5.25 -15.72
N THR A 281 23.05 5.46 -16.95
CA THR A 281 23.92 5.45 -18.13
C THR A 281 24.57 6.82 -18.30
N GLU A 282 25.88 6.85 -18.47
CA GLU A 282 26.58 8.08 -18.85
C GLU A 282 26.24 8.47 -20.29
N ARG A 283 26.03 9.77 -20.52
CA ARG A 283 25.76 10.27 -21.86
C ARG A 283 27.08 10.35 -22.65
N PRO A 284 27.15 9.80 -23.88
CA PRO A 284 28.40 9.81 -24.65
C PRO A 284 28.77 11.19 -25.20
N SER A 285 27.79 12.10 -25.32
CA SER A 285 27.98 13.44 -25.88
C SER A 285 27.23 14.48 -25.05
N GLN A 286 27.87 15.63 -24.87
CA GLN A 286 27.31 16.79 -24.20
C GLN A 286 26.77 17.79 -25.22
N TYR A 287 25.55 18.31 -25.01
CA TYR A 287 25.01 19.42 -25.78
C TYR A 287 25.29 20.72 -25.03
N TYR A 288 26.31 21.44 -25.46
CA TYR A 288 26.68 22.74 -24.92
C TYR A 288 26.65 23.78 -26.04
N PHE A 289 25.95 24.89 -25.81
CA PHE A 289 25.89 26.01 -26.74
C PHE A 289 26.55 27.23 -26.11
N ALA A 290 27.41 27.93 -26.85
CA ALA A 290 28.06 29.12 -26.37
C ALA A 290 27.04 30.25 -26.06
N PRO A 291 27.34 31.16 -25.11
CA PRO A 291 26.53 32.36 -24.91
C PRO A 291 26.38 33.16 -26.21
N GLY A 292 25.18 33.69 -26.47
CA GLY A 292 24.88 34.42 -27.72
C GLY A 292 24.25 33.57 -28.83
N THR A 293 24.10 32.26 -28.63
CA THR A 293 23.42 31.35 -29.59
C THR A 293 21.89 31.48 -29.61
N THR A 294 21.28 32.00 -28.53
CA THR A 294 19.83 32.19 -28.42
C THR A 294 19.48 33.66 -28.69
N ALA A 295 18.55 33.93 -29.60
CA ALA A 295 18.09 35.29 -29.89
C ALA A 295 17.24 35.85 -28.74
N VAL A 296 17.73 36.88 -28.07
CA VAL A 296 17.04 37.58 -26.98
C VAL A 296 16.41 38.87 -27.52
N GLN A 297 15.11 39.08 -27.33
CA GLN A 297 14.41 40.28 -27.84
C GLN A 297 14.51 41.47 -26.87
N SER A 298 14.31 41.22 -25.58
CA SER A 298 14.33 42.24 -24.53
C SER A 298 14.97 41.67 -23.27
N GLN A 299 15.77 42.48 -22.58
CA GLN A 299 16.39 42.11 -21.32
C GLN A 299 16.11 43.19 -20.29
N THR A 300 15.83 42.79 -19.05
CA THR A 300 15.68 43.71 -17.92
C THR A 300 16.56 43.21 -16.77
N VAL A 301 17.37 44.10 -16.21
CA VAL A 301 18.25 43.81 -15.09
C VAL A 301 17.82 44.67 -13.92
N LYS A 302 17.49 44.03 -12.78
CA LYS A 302 17.10 44.71 -11.54
C LYS A 302 18.20 44.49 -10.50
N PRO A 303 19.05 45.49 -10.20
CA PRO A 303 20.04 45.37 -9.14
C PRO A 303 19.33 45.32 -7.78
N LEU A 304 19.79 44.44 -6.88
CA LEU A 304 19.31 44.34 -5.51
C LEU A 304 20.21 45.19 -4.61
N THR A 305 19.64 46.17 -3.90
CA THR A 305 20.33 46.93 -2.85
C THR A 305 20.30 46.13 -1.55
N LEU A 306 21.45 45.57 -1.15
CA LEU A 306 21.61 44.91 0.14
C LEU A 306 22.19 45.93 1.13
N GLU A 307 21.43 46.34 2.13
CA GLU A 307 21.96 47.08 3.28
C GLU A 307 22.61 46.08 4.25
N LEU A 308 23.93 46.18 4.42
CA LEU A 308 24.70 45.38 5.36
C LEU A 308 24.56 46.02 6.75
N LEU A 309 23.70 45.46 7.60
CA LEU A 309 23.61 45.83 9.01
C LEU A 309 24.64 45.01 9.79
N GLU A 310 25.75 45.64 10.18
CA GLU A 310 26.70 45.06 11.14
C GLU A 310 26.16 45.25 12.57
N GLU A 311 25.50 44.23 13.12
CA GLU A 311 25.16 44.20 14.55
C GLU A 311 26.36 43.69 15.36
N THR A 312 27.00 44.59 16.13
CA THR A 312 28.01 44.20 17.12
C THR A 312 27.33 43.80 18.42
N VAL A 313 27.18 42.50 18.66
CA VAL A 313 26.68 41.98 19.94
C VAL A 313 27.78 42.13 21.00
N GLN A 314 27.66 43.14 21.86
CA GLN A 314 28.48 43.26 23.06
C GLN A 314 27.90 42.36 24.15
N ALA A 315 28.63 41.32 24.54
CA ALA A 315 28.32 40.55 25.73
C ALA A 315 28.72 41.37 26.97
N MET A 316 27.76 41.73 27.81
CA MET A 316 28.05 42.22 29.16
C MET A 316 28.41 41.03 30.04
N GLU A 317 29.61 41.06 30.62
CA GLU A 317 29.96 40.17 31.74
C GLU A 317 29.14 40.58 32.97
N VAL A 318 28.39 39.63 33.51
CA VAL A 318 27.65 39.81 34.76
C VAL A 318 28.59 39.40 35.89
N GLU A 319 29.02 40.39 36.71
CA GLU A 319 29.75 40.18 37.97
C GLU A 319 28.92 39.48 39.05
#